data_AF-C7HT53-F1
#
_entry.id   AF-C7HT53-F1
#
_cell.length_a   1.000
_cell.length_b   1.000
_cell.length_c   1.000
_cell.angle_alpha   90.00
_cell.angle_beta   90.00
_cell.angle_gamma   90.00
#
_symmetry.space_group_name_H-M   'P 1'
#
loop_
_entity.id
_entity.type
_entity.pdbx_description
1 polymer ?
#
loop_
_entity_poly.entity_id
_entity_poly.type
_entity_poly.pdbx_seq_one_letter_code
_entity_poly.pdbx_strand_id
1 'polypeptide(L)'
;MNKIAIYLRLSEEDYHKVDESVSIVNQRDYIKSYIENETSLKSCEIEEYVDDGYSATNTNRPSFLRLIEDIKSGKVGTIIVKDMSRFSRDYILLGDYLSNILPFLKIRFIAINDNYDSLKEQGNGLDTDTQFKTLYYDLFSKELSEKVRSSIRQIKSQGKNINWAAPFGYIKDPKDKHSIIIDEKTAFIVKEAFDLLLKGYSCNQVANIFNEKGYITRSERKEELKLSDYTGNLITGSEVKKRVWTNAAISQITRNELYTGDYVYNKFKETKIGGRKRILLPEEEWKILPNTHEAIISREVFDEVKKIKEKRSFGGYTGNKNRSIFSDKIFCKECGRHMSFRSDIRQKKNSDKIYKYKSYYCNLCKAEKKPNNIKEKDIIELIKPKLKDFKIQNTLNEEKVIEHKNVKEEILKEISILNSNLQIIYENYKRKNISKDDYLKEKSFIQDKKILLESKLEELKSENIDSKKETDIVILDEEGLLKVYVKSLIDKIIVSRSGEIEIVEK
;
A
#
# COMPACT_ATOMS: atom_id res chain seq x y z
N MET A 1 -55.33 -0.63 4.09
CA MET A 1 -54.27 0.36 3.88
C MET A 1 -53.80 0.24 2.45
N ASN A 2 -54.46 0.94 1.53
CA ASN A 2 -54.36 0.66 0.10
C ASN A 2 -54.37 1.99 -0.66
N LYS A 3 -53.33 2.80 -0.47
CA LYS A 3 -53.11 4.01 -1.28
C LYS A 3 -51.97 3.78 -2.25
N ILE A 4 -52.25 4.00 -3.53
CA ILE A 4 -51.30 3.90 -4.63
C ILE A 4 -50.85 5.32 -4.97
N ALA A 5 -49.55 5.56 -4.87
CA ALA A 5 -48.93 6.78 -5.38
C ALA A 5 -48.49 6.55 -6.83
N ILE A 6 -49.00 7.37 -7.74
CA ILE A 6 -48.53 7.45 -9.12
C ILE A 6 -47.56 8.62 -9.20
N TYR A 7 -46.32 8.36 -9.61
CA TYR A 7 -45.33 9.41 -9.78
C TYR A 7 -45.03 9.63 -11.28
N LEU A 8 -45.31 10.85 -11.75
CA LEU A 8 -45.24 11.25 -13.16
C LEU A 8 -44.17 12.33 -13.35
N ARG A 9 -43.35 12.19 -14.40
CA ARG A 9 -42.25 13.12 -14.69
C ARG A 9 -41.95 13.23 -16.18
N LEU A 10 -41.64 14.44 -16.65
CA LEU A 10 -41.15 14.71 -18.01
C LEU A 10 -39.66 14.35 -18.17
N SER A 11 -39.32 13.81 -19.35
CA SER A 11 -37.93 13.54 -19.76
C SER A 11 -37.29 14.84 -20.27
N GLU A 12 -36.00 15.08 -20.03
CA GLU A 12 -35.30 16.24 -20.64
C GLU A 12 -35.28 16.19 -22.18
N GLU A 13 -35.42 15.02 -22.80
CA GLU A 13 -35.49 14.88 -24.26
C GLU A 13 -36.81 15.42 -24.85
N ASP A 14 -37.85 15.56 -24.02
CA ASP A 14 -39.17 16.04 -24.43
C ASP A 14 -39.35 17.55 -24.21
N TYR A 15 -38.36 18.23 -23.61
CA TYR A 15 -38.40 19.68 -23.32
C TYR A 15 -38.51 20.56 -24.59
N HIS A 16 -38.23 19.99 -25.77
CA HIS A 16 -38.21 20.69 -27.06
C HIS A 16 -39.45 20.44 -27.93
N LYS A 17 -40.46 19.69 -27.46
CA LYS A 17 -41.72 19.48 -28.20
C LYS A 17 -42.84 20.30 -27.57
N VAL A 18 -43.51 21.10 -28.40
CA VAL A 18 -44.45 22.18 -28.05
C VAL A 18 -45.76 21.70 -27.40
N ASP A 19 -45.97 20.38 -27.26
CA ASP A 19 -47.15 19.78 -26.59
C ASP A 19 -46.76 19.12 -25.25
N GLU A 20 -46.47 19.97 -24.25
CA GLU A 20 -46.04 19.59 -22.88
C GLU A 20 -47.09 18.73 -22.13
N SER A 21 -48.38 18.88 -22.48
CA SER A 21 -49.50 18.23 -21.80
C SER A 21 -49.73 16.76 -22.22
N VAL A 22 -49.34 16.38 -23.44
CA VAL A 22 -49.70 15.07 -24.01
C VAL A 22 -48.84 13.93 -23.43
N SER A 23 -47.56 14.20 -23.10
CA SER A 23 -46.65 13.16 -22.57
C SER A 23 -47.02 12.71 -21.15
N ILE A 24 -47.39 13.65 -20.26
CA ILE A 24 -47.84 13.32 -18.90
C ILE A 24 -49.20 12.64 -18.93
N VAL A 25 -50.11 13.09 -19.79
CA VAL A 25 -51.42 12.44 -19.99
C VAL A 25 -51.24 11.00 -20.46
N ASN A 26 -50.36 10.75 -21.45
CA ASN A 26 -50.05 9.39 -21.90
C ASN A 26 -49.43 8.52 -20.80
N GLN A 27 -48.55 9.07 -19.95
CA GLN A 27 -48.00 8.33 -18.80
C GLN A 27 -49.07 7.99 -17.77
N ARG A 28 -49.96 8.94 -17.48
CA ARG A 28 -51.09 8.76 -16.57
C ARG A 28 -52.03 7.67 -17.08
N ASP A 29 -52.43 7.76 -18.34
CA ASP A 29 -53.36 6.81 -18.95
C ASP A 29 -52.76 5.40 -19.02
N TYR A 30 -51.47 5.29 -19.36
CA TYR A 30 -50.75 4.01 -19.35
C TYR A 30 -50.71 3.34 -17.97
N ILE A 31 -50.42 4.12 -16.92
CA ILE A 31 -50.40 3.61 -15.54
C ILE A 31 -51.82 3.28 -15.07
N LYS A 32 -52.83 4.10 -15.40
CA LYS A 32 -54.24 3.82 -15.06
C LYS A 32 -54.76 2.56 -15.75
N SER A 33 -54.47 2.36 -17.03
CA SER A 33 -54.80 1.11 -17.74
C SER A 33 -54.12 -0.11 -17.11
N TYR A 34 -52.88 0.03 -16.63
CA TYR A 34 -52.20 -1.05 -15.92
C TYR A 34 -52.91 -1.39 -14.58
N ILE A 35 -53.30 -0.38 -13.81
CA ILE A 35 -54.04 -0.55 -12.55
C ILE A 35 -55.43 -1.18 -12.79
N GLU A 36 -56.11 -0.81 -13.88
CA GLU A 36 -57.41 -1.36 -14.28
C GLU A 36 -57.34 -2.81 -14.79
N ASN A 37 -56.19 -3.26 -15.26
CA ASN A 37 -55.99 -4.64 -15.70
C ASN A 37 -55.59 -5.58 -14.55
N GLU A 38 -55.05 -5.06 -13.45
CA GLU A 38 -54.60 -5.87 -12.32
C GLU A 38 -55.68 -5.97 -11.22
N THR A 39 -56.27 -7.16 -11.04
CA THR A 39 -57.38 -7.42 -10.08
C THR A 39 -57.05 -7.13 -8.62
N SER A 40 -55.76 -7.12 -8.26
CA SER A 40 -55.26 -6.87 -6.90
C SER A 40 -55.15 -5.37 -6.53
N LEU A 41 -55.18 -4.47 -7.52
CA LEU A 41 -54.94 -3.03 -7.33
C LEU A 41 -56.21 -2.16 -7.47
N LYS A 42 -57.34 -2.74 -7.89
CA LYS A 42 -58.62 -2.04 -8.16
C LYS A 42 -59.32 -1.40 -6.97
N SER A 43 -59.03 -1.83 -5.75
CA SER A 43 -59.70 -1.37 -4.52
C SER A 43 -58.93 -0.27 -3.76
N CYS A 44 -57.91 0.32 -4.39
CA CYS A 44 -57.00 1.27 -3.75
C CYS A 44 -57.30 2.72 -4.14
N GLU A 45 -57.14 3.65 -3.21
CA GLU A 45 -57.19 5.09 -3.49
C GLU A 45 -55.92 5.52 -4.23
N ILE A 46 -56.07 6.31 -5.30
CA ILE A 46 -54.96 6.75 -6.16
C ILE A 46 -54.63 8.21 -5.84
N GLU A 47 -53.35 8.50 -5.58
CA GLU A 47 -52.84 9.86 -5.41
C GLU A 47 -51.74 10.13 -6.45
N GLU A 48 -51.89 11.22 -7.20
CA GLU A 48 -50.99 11.59 -8.30
C GLU A 48 -49.97 12.63 -7.85
N TYR A 49 -48.69 12.35 -8.08
CA TYR A 49 -47.56 13.22 -7.79
C TYR A 49 -46.88 13.59 -9.11
N VAL A 50 -46.96 14.87 -9.49
CA VAL A 50 -46.46 15.37 -10.77
C VAL A 50 -45.33 16.36 -10.50
N ASP A 51 -44.14 16.09 -11.02
CA ASP A 51 -43.03 17.05 -11.07
C ASP A 51 -42.81 17.49 -12.52
N ASP A 52 -43.21 18.72 -12.81
CA ASP A 52 -43.08 19.36 -14.13
C ASP A 52 -41.81 20.23 -14.19
N GLY A 53 -41.05 20.13 -15.27
CA GLY A 53 -39.86 20.96 -15.52
C GLY A 53 -38.61 20.67 -14.69
N TYR A 54 -38.58 19.68 -13.78
CA TYR A 54 -37.42 19.38 -12.93
C TYR A 54 -36.44 18.37 -13.56
N SER A 55 -35.17 18.78 -13.69
CA SER A 55 -34.09 17.91 -14.15
C SER A 55 -33.74 16.83 -13.12
N ALA A 56 -33.37 15.65 -13.60
CA ALA A 56 -33.12 14.48 -12.77
C ALA A 56 -31.83 14.56 -11.91
N THR A 57 -31.09 15.67 -12.00
CA THR A 57 -29.88 15.96 -11.22
C THR A 57 -30.15 16.88 -10.02
N ASN A 58 -31.28 17.59 -9.98
CA ASN A 58 -31.63 18.44 -8.83
C ASN A 58 -32.34 17.64 -7.73
N THR A 59 -31.88 17.82 -6.49
CA THR A 59 -32.41 17.19 -5.27
C THR A 59 -33.62 17.92 -4.68
N ASN A 60 -33.91 19.15 -5.10
CA ASN A 60 -35.10 19.91 -4.70
C ASN A 60 -36.26 19.64 -5.67
N ARG A 61 -37.00 18.56 -5.41
CA ARG A 61 -38.20 18.17 -6.17
C ARG A 61 -39.43 18.19 -5.24
N PRO A 62 -40.34 19.17 -5.40
CA PRO A 62 -41.40 19.39 -4.43
C PRO A 62 -42.41 18.23 -4.35
N SER A 63 -42.83 17.64 -5.48
CA SER A 63 -43.81 16.54 -5.46
C SER A 63 -43.16 15.22 -5.04
N PHE A 64 -41.90 14.98 -5.40
CA PHE A 64 -41.14 13.85 -4.87
C PHE A 64 -40.90 13.94 -3.35
N LEU A 65 -40.58 15.12 -2.81
CA LEU A 65 -40.42 15.31 -1.37
C LEU A 65 -41.74 15.07 -0.62
N ARG A 66 -42.86 15.54 -1.18
CA ARG A 66 -44.20 15.26 -0.65
C ARG A 66 -44.51 13.76 -0.65
N LEU A 67 -44.19 13.05 -1.74
CA LEU A 67 -44.33 11.59 -1.81
C LEU A 67 -43.54 10.91 -0.68
N ILE A 68 -42.30 11.32 -0.44
CA ILE A 68 -41.46 10.76 0.63
C ILE A 68 -42.01 11.08 2.04
N GLU A 69 -42.60 12.25 2.24
CA GLU A 69 -43.29 12.59 3.51
C GLU A 69 -44.57 11.76 3.71
N ASP A 70 -45.37 11.56 2.67
CA ASP A 70 -46.58 10.74 2.72
C ASP A 70 -46.27 9.24 2.92
N ILE A 71 -45.11 8.80 2.42
CA ILE A 71 -44.50 7.48 2.73
C ILE A 71 -44.09 7.39 4.20
N LYS A 72 -43.37 8.38 4.73
CA LYS A 72 -42.92 8.40 6.13
C LYS A 72 -44.08 8.46 7.12
N SER A 73 -45.16 9.14 6.75
CA SER A 73 -46.39 9.19 7.55
C SER A 73 -47.26 7.94 7.41
N GLY A 74 -46.84 6.93 6.63
CA GLY A 74 -47.52 5.65 6.49
C GLY A 74 -48.84 5.72 5.71
N LYS A 75 -49.06 6.79 4.94
CA LYS A 75 -50.29 6.97 4.16
C LYS A 75 -50.27 6.18 2.84
N VAL A 76 -49.09 5.94 2.26
CA VAL A 76 -48.90 5.29 0.95
C VAL A 76 -48.34 3.88 1.12
N GLY A 77 -48.94 2.89 0.45
CA GLY A 77 -48.51 1.48 0.50
C GLY A 77 -47.86 0.96 -0.78
N THR A 78 -48.14 1.59 -1.92
CA THR A 78 -47.63 1.16 -3.24
C THR A 78 -47.23 2.38 -4.07
N ILE A 79 -46.08 2.30 -4.73
CA ILE A 79 -45.60 3.31 -5.68
C ILE A 79 -45.56 2.69 -7.08
N ILE A 80 -46.14 3.38 -8.05
CA ILE A 80 -46.14 2.95 -9.46
C ILE A 80 -45.51 4.04 -10.33
N VAL A 81 -44.54 3.64 -11.14
CA VAL A 81 -43.89 4.47 -12.15
C VAL A 81 -43.89 3.78 -13.50
N LYS A 82 -43.81 4.56 -14.58
CA LYS A 82 -43.70 4.03 -15.95
C LYS A 82 -42.38 3.27 -16.15
N ASP A 83 -41.27 3.88 -15.75
CA ASP A 83 -39.90 3.38 -15.87
C ASP A 83 -39.05 3.88 -14.70
N MET A 84 -38.04 3.12 -14.28
CA MET A 84 -37.13 3.42 -13.18
C MET A 84 -36.47 4.79 -13.29
N SER A 85 -36.20 5.21 -14.54
CA SER A 85 -35.61 6.51 -14.84
C SER A 85 -36.49 7.68 -14.40
N ARG A 86 -37.81 7.46 -14.23
CA ARG A 86 -38.74 8.49 -13.75
C ARG A 86 -38.49 8.78 -12.29
N PHE A 87 -38.30 7.75 -11.48
CA PHE A 87 -38.04 7.88 -10.05
C PHE A 87 -36.70 8.56 -9.75
N SER A 88 -35.60 8.06 -10.34
CA SER A 88 -34.28 8.68 -10.21
C SER A 88 -33.38 8.34 -11.40
N ARG A 89 -32.54 9.29 -11.85
CA ARG A 89 -31.43 9.02 -12.78
C ARG A 89 -30.17 8.54 -12.08
N ASP A 90 -30.04 8.84 -10.78
CA ASP A 90 -28.95 8.30 -9.98
C ASP A 90 -29.31 6.87 -9.60
N TYR A 91 -28.72 5.92 -10.33
CA TYR A 91 -28.87 4.49 -10.11
C TYR A 91 -28.37 4.06 -8.72
N ILE A 92 -27.44 4.81 -8.10
CA ILE A 92 -26.96 4.54 -6.73
C ILE A 92 -28.11 4.78 -5.77
N LEU A 93 -28.67 5.98 -5.85
CA LEU A 93 -29.72 6.43 -4.97
C LEU A 93 -30.96 5.54 -5.16
N LEU A 94 -31.32 5.23 -6.41
CA LEU A 94 -32.43 4.33 -6.74
C LEU A 94 -32.24 2.95 -6.10
N GLY A 95 -31.02 2.39 -6.17
CA GLY A 95 -30.68 1.12 -5.54
C GLY A 95 -30.87 1.15 -4.02
N ASP A 96 -30.41 2.20 -3.34
CA ASP A 96 -30.60 2.34 -1.89
C ASP A 96 -32.08 2.43 -1.48
N TYR A 97 -32.90 3.14 -2.28
CA TYR A 97 -34.34 3.22 -2.05
C TYR A 97 -35.02 1.86 -2.22
N LEU A 98 -34.70 1.13 -3.28
CA LEU A 98 -35.33 -0.16 -3.61
C LEU A 98 -34.86 -1.31 -2.71
N SER A 99 -33.58 -1.35 -2.35
CA SER A 99 -33.02 -2.44 -1.54
C SER A 99 -33.23 -2.25 -0.04
N ASN A 100 -33.23 -1.01 0.46
CA ASN A 100 -33.20 -0.75 1.91
C ASN A 100 -34.45 0.01 2.39
N ILE A 101 -34.76 1.17 1.81
CA ILE A 101 -35.74 2.11 2.38
C ILE A 101 -37.18 1.62 2.16
N LEU A 102 -37.53 1.25 0.94
CA LEU A 102 -38.90 0.84 0.58
C LEU A 102 -39.26 -0.53 1.17
N PRO A 103 -38.38 -1.55 1.19
CA PRO A 103 -38.65 -2.82 1.88
C PRO A 103 -38.79 -2.64 3.39
N PHE A 104 -37.95 -1.80 4.02
CA PHE A 104 -38.04 -1.50 5.45
C PHE A 104 -39.40 -0.88 5.82
N LEU A 105 -39.91 0.02 4.98
CA LEU A 105 -41.22 0.64 5.14
C LEU A 105 -42.39 -0.22 4.64
N LYS A 106 -42.12 -1.45 4.16
CA LYS A 106 -43.11 -2.40 3.60
C LYS A 106 -43.92 -1.82 2.43
N ILE A 107 -43.27 -1.02 1.59
CA ILE A 107 -43.89 -0.38 0.42
C ILE A 107 -43.59 -1.21 -0.82
N ARG A 108 -44.63 -1.51 -1.61
CA ARG A 108 -44.48 -2.17 -2.91
C ARG A 108 -44.08 -1.14 -3.97
N PHE A 109 -43.04 -1.42 -4.74
CA PHE A 109 -42.61 -0.58 -5.85
C PHE A 109 -42.77 -1.34 -7.17
N ILE A 110 -43.42 -0.68 -8.15
CA ILE A 110 -43.70 -1.26 -9.46
C ILE A 110 -43.19 -0.30 -10.55
N ALA A 111 -42.33 -0.82 -11.44
CA ALA A 111 -41.96 -0.14 -12.69
C ALA A 111 -42.46 -0.97 -13.88
N ILE A 112 -43.41 -0.40 -14.64
CA ILE A 112 -44.17 -1.14 -15.66
C ILE A 112 -43.29 -1.55 -16.83
N ASN A 113 -42.53 -0.62 -17.42
CA ASN A 113 -41.70 -0.90 -18.60
C ASN A 113 -40.49 -1.77 -18.29
N ASP A 114 -40.00 -1.71 -17.05
CA ASP A 114 -38.85 -2.50 -16.60
C ASP A 114 -39.27 -3.88 -16.07
N ASN A 115 -40.57 -4.22 -16.12
CA ASN A 115 -41.15 -5.45 -15.56
C ASN A 115 -40.72 -5.74 -14.11
N TYR A 116 -40.50 -4.68 -13.33
CA TYR A 116 -39.97 -4.79 -11.97
C TYR A 116 -41.10 -4.68 -10.94
N ASP A 117 -41.19 -5.67 -10.07
CA ASP A 117 -42.12 -5.72 -8.94
C ASP A 117 -41.38 -6.21 -7.69
N SER A 118 -41.28 -5.34 -6.69
CA SER A 118 -40.52 -5.60 -5.47
C SER A 118 -41.05 -6.79 -4.66
N LEU A 119 -42.29 -7.25 -4.88
CA LEU A 119 -42.83 -8.45 -4.24
C LEU A 119 -42.33 -9.77 -4.87
N LYS A 120 -41.94 -9.76 -6.15
CA LYS A 120 -41.53 -10.98 -6.86
C LYS A 120 -40.03 -11.31 -6.69
N GLU A 121 -39.23 -10.32 -6.29
CA GLU A 121 -37.77 -10.41 -6.19
C GLU A 121 -37.23 -10.84 -4.81
N GLN A 122 -38.10 -11.12 -3.82
CA GLN A 122 -37.70 -11.41 -2.42
C GLN A 122 -36.81 -12.67 -2.21
N GLY A 123 -36.47 -13.44 -3.25
CA GLY A 123 -35.83 -14.76 -3.13
C GLY A 123 -34.35 -14.90 -3.49
N ASN A 124 -33.72 -13.96 -4.24
CA ASN A 124 -32.42 -14.22 -4.88
C ASN A 124 -31.34 -13.13 -4.69
N GLY A 125 -31.54 -12.13 -3.84
CA GLY A 125 -30.70 -10.91 -3.84
C GLY A 125 -29.51 -10.86 -2.88
N LEU A 126 -29.53 -11.54 -1.72
CA LEU A 126 -28.66 -11.11 -0.61
C LEU A 126 -27.13 -11.33 -0.83
N ASP A 127 -26.73 -12.45 -1.43
CA ASP A 127 -25.30 -12.78 -1.66
C ASP A 127 -24.74 -12.15 -2.95
N THR A 128 -25.56 -12.06 -3.99
CA THR A 128 -25.25 -11.42 -5.27
C THR A 128 -25.23 -9.89 -5.15
N ASP A 129 -26.14 -9.30 -4.37
CA ASP A 129 -26.19 -7.85 -4.14
C ASP A 129 -24.95 -7.35 -3.41
N THR A 130 -24.36 -8.14 -2.51
CA THR A 130 -23.16 -7.71 -1.79
C THR A 130 -21.96 -7.65 -2.73
N GLN A 131 -21.83 -8.62 -3.64
CA GLN A 131 -20.77 -8.62 -4.66
C GLN A 131 -20.98 -7.51 -5.70
N PHE A 132 -22.22 -7.28 -6.14
CA PHE A 132 -22.56 -6.17 -7.03
C PHE A 132 -22.36 -4.81 -6.36
N LYS A 133 -22.81 -4.61 -5.12
CA LYS A 133 -22.58 -3.39 -4.33
C LYS A 133 -21.09 -3.14 -4.16
N THR A 134 -20.29 -4.16 -3.88
CA THR A 134 -18.84 -4.03 -3.76
C THR A 134 -18.22 -3.60 -5.08
N LEU A 135 -18.58 -4.26 -6.20
CA LEU A 135 -18.11 -3.89 -7.53
C LEU A 135 -18.52 -2.45 -7.90
N TYR A 136 -19.73 -2.05 -7.53
CA TYR A 136 -20.29 -0.74 -7.75
C TYR A 136 -19.55 0.33 -6.96
N TYR A 137 -19.37 0.15 -5.64
CA TYR A 137 -18.57 1.05 -4.81
C TYR A 137 -17.13 1.18 -5.31
N ASP A 138 -16.54 0.09 -5.79
CA ASP A 138 -15.22 0.10 -6.41
C ASP A 138 -15.21 0.91 -7.71
N LEU A 139 -16.25 0.81 -8.56
CA LEU A 139 -16.42 1.61 -9.77
C LEU A 139 -16.56 3.11 -9.42
N PHE A 140 -17.43 3.48 -8.48
CA PHE A 140 -17.58 4.89 -8.05
C PHE A 140 -16.31 5.46 -7.45
N SER A 141 -15.62 4.67 -6.62
CA SER A 141 -14.34 5.07 -6.03
C SER A 141 -13.29 5.33 -7.12
N LYS A 142 -13.27 4.51 -8.18
CA LYS A 142 -12.39 4.70 -9.34
C LYS A 142 -12.77 5.94 -10.15
N GLU A 143 -14.05 6.13 -10.48
CA GLU A 143 -14.53 7.29 -11.24
C GLU A 143 -14.29 8.60 -10.48
N LEU A 144 -14.60 8.65 -9.17
CA LEU A 144 -14.34 9.81 -8.32
C LEU A 144 -12.83 10.14 -8.31
N SER A 145 -11.99 9.11 -8.15
CA SER A 145 -10.55 9.25 -8.20
C SER A 145 -10.07 9.81 -9.55
N GLU A 146 -10.63 9.33 -10.66
CA GLU A 146 -10.32 9.81 -12.00
C GLU A 146 -10.78 11.25 -12.24
N LYS A 147 -11.97 11.62 -11.77
CA LYS A 147 -12.50 12.99 -11.87
C LYS A 147 -11.69 13.98 -11.05
N VAL A 148 -11.29 13.62 -9.83
CA VAL A 148 -10.40 14.45 -9.01
C VAL A 148 -9.04 14.60 -9.70
N ARG A 149 -8.51 13.51 -10.27
CA ARG A 149 -7.24 13.55 -11.02
C ARG A 149 -7.32 14.40 -12.27
N SER A 150 -8.39 14.31 -13.05
CA SER A 150 -8.58 15.14 -14.25
C SER A 150 -8.70 16.61 -13.89
N SER A 151 -9.45 16.93 -12.82
CA SER A 151 -9.57 18.29 -12.29
C SER A 151 -8.22 18.85 -11.83
N ILE A 152 -7.45 18.09 -11.05
CA ILE A 152 -6.09 18.45 -10.62
C ILE A 152 -5.17 18.63 -11.84
N ARG A 153 -5.28 17.76 -12.85
CA ARG A 153 -4.48 17.85 -14.08
C ARG A 153 -4.81 19.12 -14.87
N GLN A 154 -6.08 19.50 -14.94
CA GLN A 154 -6.52 20.74 -15.60
C GLN A 154 -6.01 21.98 -14.86
N ILE A 155 -6.04 21.99 -13.53
CA ILE A 155 -5.47 23.08 -12.73
C ILE A 155 -3.95 23.16 -12.96
N LYS A 156 -3.24 22.02 -12.99
CA LYS A 156 -1.80 21.97 -13.30
C LYS A 156 -1.49 22.47 -14.70
N SER A 157 -2.31 22.16 -15.71
CA SER A 157 -2.10 22.66 -17.07
C SER A 157 -2.32 24.17 -17.20
N GLN A 158 -3.00 24.80 -16.25
CA GLN A 158 -3.10 26.26 -16.16
C GLN A 158 -1.89 26.91 -15.47
N GLY A 159 -0.87 26.13 -15.08
CA GLY A 159 0.32 26.65 -14.38
C GLY A 159 0.10 26.97 -12.90
N LYS A 160 -1.09 26.65 -12.36
CA LYS A 160 -1.44 26.90 -10.96
C LYS A 160 -0.75 25.90 -10.04
N ASN A 161 -0.07 26.40 -9.01
CA ASN A 161 0.60 25.54 -8.06
C ASN A 161 -0.40 24.97 -7.03
N ILE A 162 -0.55 23.64 -7.02
CA ILE A 162 -1.49 22.92 -6.15
C ILE A 162 -0.81 22.44 -4.86
N ASN A 163 0.53 22.51 -4.79
CA ASN A 163 1.25 22.04 -3.60
C ASN A 163 0.76 22.81 -2.37
N TRP A 164 0.53 22.10 -1.27
CA TRP A 164 0.10 22.71 -0.01
C TRP A 164 1.07 23.82 0.43
N ALA A 165 2.37 23.54 0.41
CA ALA A 165 3.42 24.50 0.74
C ALA A 165 4.29 24.81 -0.49
N ALA A 166 4.72 26.07 -0.60
CA ALA A 166 5.70 26.50 -1.59
C ALA A 166 7.08 25.83 -1.35
N PRO A 167 7.92 25.69 -2.38
CA PRO A 167 9.32 25.32 -2.21
C PRO A 167 10.08 26.32 -1.33
N PHE A 168 11.21 25.91 -0.77
CA PHE A 168 12.03 26.78 0.09
C PHE A 168 12.63 27.93 -0.72
N GLY A 169 12.65 29.17 -0.23
CA GLY A 169 12.99 30.34 -1.04
C GLY A 169 11.78 31.01 -1.70
N TYR A 170 10.60 30.42 -1.57
CA TYR A 170 9.34 30.97 -2.05
C TYR A 170 8.24 30.93 -0.97
N ILE A 171 7.26 31.82 -1.09
CA ILE A 171 6.04 31.88 -0.26
C ILE A 171 4.81 31.89 -1.19
N LYS A 172 3.68 31.37 -0.72
CA LYS A 172 2.41 31.50 -1.45
C LYS A 172 1.89 32.93 -1.38
N ASP A 173 1.38 33.44 -2.49
CA ASP A 173 0.75 34.76 -2.50
C ASP A 173 -0.46 34.77 -1.52
N PRO A 174 -0.54 35.74 -0.59
CA PRO A 174 -1.72 35.93 0.25
C PRO A 174 -3.01 36.16 -0.55
N LYS A 175 -2.92 36.71 -1.77
CA LYS A 175 -4.07 37.00 -2.64
C LYS A 175 -4.49 35.80 -3.48
N ASP A 176 -3.54 34.97 -3.92
CA ASP A 176 -3.82 33.78 -4.71
C ASP A 176 -3.06 32.56 -4.18
N LYS A 177 -3.81 31.60 -3.62
CA LYS A 177 -3.30 30.33 -3.09
C LYS A 177 -2.58 29.46 -4.13
N HIS A 178 -2.75 29.76 -5.42
CA HIS A 178 -2.14 29.03 -6.53
C HIS A 178 -0.88 29.69 -7.08
N SER A 179 -0.60 30.93 -6.69
CA SER A 179 0.56 31.69 -7.12
C SER A 179 1.65 31.71 -6.04
N ILE A 180 2.89 31.87 -6.48
CA ILE A 180 4.08 31.79 -5.62
C ILE A 180 4.95 33.01 -5.88
N ILE A 181 5.45 33.62 -4.80
CA ILE A 181 6.30 34.82 -4.80
C ILE A 181 7.63 34.48 -4.12
N ILE A 182 8.71 35.17 -4.48
CA ILE A 182 10.03 35.01 -3.88
C ILE A 182 9.99 35.40 -2.39
N ASP A 183 10.58 34.56 -1.53
CA ASP A 183 10.81 34.87 -0.12
C ASP A 183 12.15 35.60 0.04
N GLU A 184 12.12 36.92 0.21
CA GLU A 184 13.32 37.74 0.39
C GLU A 184 14.25 37.23 1.50
N LYS A 185 13.70 36.62 2.56
CA LYS A 185 14.48 36.09 3.69
C LYS A 185 15.25 34.81 3.38
N THR A 186 14.81 34.01 2.42
CA THR A 186 15.39 32.67 2.19
C THR A 186 15.87 32.44 0.76
N ALA A 187 15.47 33.28 -0.20
CA ALA A 187 15.87 33.17 -1.59
C ALA A 187 17.39 33.28 -1.80
N PHE A 188 18.09 34.11 -1.00
CA PHE A 188 19.54 34.24 -1.09
C PHE A 188 20.27 32.92 -0.77
N ILE A 189 19.74 32.12 0.16
CA ILE A 189 20.31 30.80 0.54
C ILE A 189 20.23 29.84 -0.64
N VAL A 190 19.13 29.90 -1.40
CA VAL A 190 18.96 29.08 -2.61
C VAL A 190 19.96 29.51 -3.68
N LYS A 191 20.08 30.82 -3.97
CA LYS A 191 21.08 31.34 -4.93
C LYS A 191 22.50 30.90 -4.56
N GLU A 192 22.89 31.10 -3.30
CA GLU A 192 24.21 30.73 -2.82
C GLU A 192 24.48 29.22 -2.91
N ALA A 193 23.46 28.38 -2.71
CA ALA A 193 23.59 26.93 -2.87
C ALA A 193 23.98 26.55 -4.30
N PHE A 194 23.40 27.21 -5.30
CA PHE A 194 23.75 26.98 -6.71
C PHE A 194 25.13 27.53 -7.05
N ASP A 195 25.48 28.73 -6.57
CA ASP A 195 26.82 29.32 -6.76
C ASP A 195 27.94 28.46 -6.19
N LEU A 196 27.74 27.89 -4.99
CA LEU A 196 28.71 26.98 -4.39
C LEU A 196 28.83 25.67 -5.18
N LEU A 197 27.75 25.17 -5.77
CA LEU A 197 27.81 23.99 -6.63
C LEU A 197 28.55 24.28 -7.95
N LEU A 198 28.35 25.45 -8.55
CA LEU A 198 29.09 25.91 -9.73
C LEU A 198 30.60 26.01 -9.44
N LYS A 199 30.97 26.50 -8.26
CA LYS A 199 32.37 26.52 -7.79
C LYS A 199 32.97 25.13 -7.53
N GLY A 200 32.16 24.07 -7.60
CA GLY A 200 32.63 22.71 -7.42
C GLY A 200 32.60 22.19 -5.98
N TYR A 201 31.82 22.78 -5.07
CA TYR A 201 31.56 22.14 -3.77
C TYR A 201 30.56 20.99 -3.90
N SER A 202 30.68 19.94 -3.08
CA SER A 202 29.69 18.84 -3.02
C SER A 202 28.47 19.22 -2.18
N CYS A 203 27.31 18.59 -2.40
CA CYS A 203 26.10 18.85 -1.61
C CYS A 203 26.33 18.67 -0.09
N ASN A 204 27.25 17.78 0.31
CA ASN A 204 27.61 17.60 1.71
C ASN A 204 28.45 18.76 2.26
N GLN A 205 29.42 19.24 1.47
CA GLN A 205 30.22 20.41 1.85
C GLN A 205 29.35 21.67 1.93
N VAL A 206 28.42 21.86 0.99
CA VAL A 206 27.45 22.98 1.03
C VAL A 206 26.59 22.91 2.30
N ALA A 207 26.10 21.72 2.67
CA ALA A 207 25.34 21.54 3.91
C ALA A 207 26.16 21.90 5.16
N ASN A 208 27.44 21.52 5.20
CA ASN A 208 28.35 21.88 6.31
C ASN A 208 28.58 23.39 6.37
N ILE A 209 28.86 24.05 5.23
CA ILE A 209 29.03 25.51 5.17
C ILE A 209 27.77 26.22 5.69
N PHE A 210 26.58 25.76 5.30
CA PHE A 210 25.32 26.36 5.76
C PHE A 210 25.08 26.14 7.25
N ASN A 211 25.50 25.00 7.80
CA ASN A 211 25.44 24.72 9.23
C ASN A 211 26.42 25.58 10.03
N GLU A 212 27.64 25.80 9.51
CA GLU A 212 28.66 26.67 10.10
C GLU A 212 28.21 28.13 10.11
N LYS A 213 27.62 28.60 9.00
CA LYS A 213 27.03 29.93 8.88
C LYS A 213 25.74 30.12 9.69
N GLY A 214 25.12 29.03 10.15
CA GLY A 214 23.88 29.06 10.92
C GLY A 214 22.65 29.47 10.11
N TYR A 215 22.61 29.17 8.82
CA TYR A 215 21.45 29.51 7.97
C TYR A 215 20.18 28.74 8.36
N ILE A 216 19.05 29.43 8.33
CA ILE A 216 17.74 28.86 8.64
C ILE A 216 17.43 27.68 7.71
N THR A 217 16.97 26.58 8.29
CA THR A 217 16.60 25.39 7.53
C THR A 217 15.19 25.48 6.96
N ARG A 218 14.89 24.67 5.94
CA ARG A 218 13.54 24.56 5.36
C ARG A 218 12.46 24.27 6.40
N SER A 219 12.77 23.45 7.41
CA SER A 219 11.79 23.08 8.44
C SER A 219 11.57 24.24 9.41
N GLU A 220 12.63 24.93 9.86
CA GLU A 220 12.52 26.12 10.71
C GLU A 220 11.72 27.23 10.01
N ARG A 221 11.96 27.48 8.72
CA ARG A 221 11.17 28.49 7.98
C ARG A 221 9.68 28.15 7.92
N LYS A 222 9.31 26.87 7.81
CA LYS A 222 7.89 26.44 7.82
C LYS A 222 7.22 26.67 9.18
N GLU A 223 7.98 26.49 10.26
CA GLU A 223 7.53 26.74 11.62
C GLU A 223 7.34 28.25 11.87
N GLU A 224 8.26 29.10 11.41
CA GLU A 224 8.08 30.57 11.43
C GLU A 224 6.81 31.01 10.68
N LEU A 225 6.52 30.36 9.55
CA LEU A 225 5.33 30.62 8.74
C LEU A 225 4.05 29.94 9.30
N LYS A 226 4.13 29.26 10.45
CA LYS A 226 3.04 28.49 11.07
C LYS A 226 2.35 27.50 10.13
N LEU A 227 3.09 26.99 9.14
CA LEU A 227 2.60 26.01 8.15
C LEU A 227 2.63 24.58 8.69
N SER A 228 3.32 24.34 9.80
CA SER A 228 3.51 23.03 10.39
C SER A 228 3.80 23.14 11.89
N ASP A 229 2.91 22.60 12.71
CA ASP A 229 3.11 22.42 14.14
C ASP A 229 3.75 21.05 14.38
N TYR A 230 5.08 21.02 14.46
CA TYR A 230 5.82 19.78 14.70
C TYR A 230 5.74 19.30 16.15
N THR A 231 5.19 20.11 17.05
CA THR A 231 5.04 19.83 18.49
C THR A 231 4.14 18.61 18.77
N GLY A 232 3.11 18.38 17.95
CA GLY A 232 2.14 17.29 18.16
C GLY A 232 2.57 15.90 17.67
N ASN A 233 3.67 15.78 16.91
CA ASN A 233 4.08 14.53 16.25
C ASN A 233 5.47 14.02 16.70
N LEU A 234 6.06 14.58 17.77
CA LEU A 234 7.33 14.12 18.30
C LEU A 234 7.13 12.91 19.22
N ILE A 235 7.29 11.69 18.67
CA ILE A 235 7.57 10.49 19.47
C ILE A 235 9.08 10.22 19.37
N THR A 236 9.87 11.04 20.06
CA THR A 236 11.30 10.76 20.26
C THR A 236 11.72 11.35 21.59
N GLY A 237 12.19 10.52 22.52
CA GLY A 237 12.65 10.91 23.86
C GLY A 237 13.94 11.75 23.89
N SER A 238 14.21 12.56 22.87
CA SER A 238 15.33 13.48 22.82
C SER A 238 14.92 14.79 22.16
N GLU A 239 15.02 15.89 22.92
CA GLU A 239 14.82 17.25 22.41
C GLU A 239 15.89 17.58 21.36
N VAL A 240 15.50 17.64 20.09
CA VAL A 240 16.40 18.06 19.02
C VAL A 240 16.49 19.59 19.07
N LYS A 241 17.49 20.11 19.79
CA LYS A 241 17.68 21.55 20.06
C LYS A 241 17.98 22.43 18.83
N LYS A 242 18.40 21.85 17.68
CA LYS A 242 18.67 22.63 16.46
C LYS A 242 18.49 21.77 15.22
N ARG A 243 17.76 22.26 14.21
CA ARG A 243 17.63 21.59 12.92
C ARG A 243 18.86 21.90 12.07
N VAL A 244 19.34 20.91 11.30
CA VAL A 244 20.57 21.03 10.53
C VAL A 244 20.33 20.78 9.04
N TRP A 245 21.11 21.47 8.20
CA TRP A 245 21.20 21.19 6.78
C TRP A 245 21.83 19.82 6.57
N THR A 246 21.17 19.03 5.73
CA THR A 246 21.65 17.71 5.31
C THR A 246 21.94 17.73 3.81
N ASN A 247 22.83 16.85 3.36
CA ASN A 247 23.09 16.64 1.94
C ASN A 247 21.78 16.40 1.15
N ALA A 248 20.86 15.61 1.71
CA ALA A 248 19.57 15.33 1.08
C ALA A 248 18.74 16.60 0.85
N ALA A 249 18.71 17.54 1.81
CA ALA A 249 17.99 18.80 1.67
C ALA A 249 18.56 19.66 0.53
N ILE A 250 19.88 19.82 0.47
CA ILE A 250 20.56 20.56 -0.61
C ILE A 250 20.34 19.87 -1.97
N SER A 251 20.42 18.54 -2.01
CA SER A 251 20.20 17.77 -3.23
C SER A 251 18.77 17.90 -3.75
N GLN A 252 17.77 17.96 -2.86
CA GLN A 252 16.36 18.19 -3.23
C GLN A 252 16.13 19.61 -3.78
N ILE A 253 16.72 20.64 -3.16
CA ILE A 253 16.62 22.02 -3.64
C ILE A 253 17.20 22.11 -5.07
N THR A 254 18.40 21.58 -5.25
CA THR A 254 19.15 21.65 -6.51
C THR A 254 18.72 20.62 -7.56
N ARG A 255 17.59 19.95 -7.36
CA ARG A 255 16.90 19.11 -8.36
C ARG A 255 15.54 19.68 -8.76
N ASN A 256 15.06 20.69 -8.04
CA ASN A 256 13.74 21.22 -8.26
C ASN A 256 13.77 22.31 -9.35
N GLU A 257 13.23 21.99 -10.51
CA GLU A 257 13.14 22.89 -11.66
C GLU A 257 12.23 24.10 -11.40
N LEU A 258 11.39 24.09 -10.36
CA LEU A 258 10.59 25.27 -9.99
C LEU A 258 11.45 26.52 -9.73
N TYR A 259 12.73 26.37 -9.35
CA TYR A 259 13.60 27.54 -9.15
C TYR A 259 13.95 28.32 -10.42
N THR A 260 13.68 27.75 -11.62
CA THR A 260 13.89 28.42 -12.91
C THR A 260 12.67 29.23 -13.38
N GLY A 261 11.58 29.26 -12.60
CA GLY A 261 10.30 29.89 -12.99
C GLY A 261 9.38 28.99 -13.81
N ASP A 262 9.86 27.80 -14.19
CA ASP A 262 9.12 26.83 -14.98
C ASP A 262 8.31 25.90 -14.08
N TYR A 263 7.04 25.67 -14.42
CA TYR A 263 6.19 24.68 -13.73
C TYR A 263 6.23 23.35 -14.46
N VAL A 264 6.94 22.38 -13.89
CA VAL A 264 7.03 21.03 -14.45
C VAL A 264 6.12 20.07 -13.70
N TYR A 265 5.18 19.46 -14.43
CA TYR A 265 4.22 18.51 -13.91
C TYR A 265 4.18 17.22 -14.74
N ASN A 266 3.41 16.23 -14.27
CA ASN A 266 3.33 14.89 -14.88
C ASN A 266 4.61 14.04 -14.74
N LYS A 267 5.44 14.27 -13.71
CA LYS A 267 6.66 13.47 -13.48
C LYS A 267 6.43 12.04 -13.02
N PHE A 268 5.29 11.76 -12.39
CA PHE A 268 5.03 10.48 -11.75
C PHE A 268 3.68 9.90 -12.17
N LYS A 269 3.65 8.59 -12.37
CA LYS A 269 2.44 7.79 -12.61
C LYS A 269 2.24 6.82 -11.44
N GLU A 270 1.05 6.80 -10.86
CA GLU A 270 0.68 5.79 -9.86
C GLU A 270 0.40 4.46 -10.55
N THR A 271 0.84 3.35 -9.94
CA THR A 271 0.67 2.02 -10.53
C THR A 271 -0.74 1.48 -10.41
N LYS A 272 -1.47 1.87 -9.36
CA LYS A 272 -2.84 1.45 -9.07
C LYS A 272 -3.61 2.61 -8.45
N ILE A 273 -4.91 2.65 -8.69
CA ILE A 273 -5.85 3.58 -8.03
C ILE A 273 -5.83 3.24 -6.52
N GLY A 274 -5.58 4.23 -5.66
CA GLY A 274 -5.41 4.05 -4.21
C GLY A 274 -4.03 3.51 -3.76
N GLY A 275 -3.13 3.18 -4.69
CA GLY A 275 -1.79 2.68 -4.37
C GLY A 275 -0.82 3.80 -3.98
N ARG A 276 0.02 3.58 -2.95
CA ARG A 276 1.08 4.53 -2.55
C ARG A 276 2.30 4.50 -3.50
N LYS A 277 2.42 3.49 -4.36
CA LYS A 277 3.57 3.30 -5.24
C LYS A 277 3.46 4.17 -6.49
N ARG A 278 4.50 4.96 -6.73
CA ARG A 278 4.63 5.87 -7.88
C ARG A 278 5.85 5.49 -8.71
N ILE A 279 5.68 5.49 -10.03
CA ILE A 279 6.74 5.30 -11.01
C ILE A 279 7.10 6.67 -11.58
N LEU A 280 8.39 6.96 -11.68
CA LEU A 280 8.90 8.15 -12.37
C LEU A 280 8.76 7.92 -13.89
N LEU A 281 8.10 8.84 -14.59
CA LEU A 281 7.95 8.79 -16.04
C LEU A 281 9.22 9.32 -16.74
N PRO A 282 9.49 8.90 -17.98
CA PRO A 282 10.54 9.49 -18.82
C PRO A 282 10.39 11.00 -18.94
N GLU A 283 11.51 11.73 -19.10
CA GLU A 283 11.51 13.21 -19.18
C GLU A 283 10.66 13.72 -20.37
N GLU A 284 10.49 12.94 -21.43
CA GLU A 284 9.67 13.26 -22.62
C GLU A 284 8.17 13.39 -22.30
N GLU A 285 7.68 12.65 -21.29
CA GLU A 285 6.27 12.72 -20.86
C GLU A 285 6.03 13.88 -19.87
N TRP A 286 7.08 14.59 -19.46
CA TRP A 286 6.96 15.70 -18.53
C TRP A 286 6.42 16.92 -19.26
N LYS A 287 5.44 17.58 -18.65
CA LYS A 287 4.85 18.79 -19.19
C LYS A 287 5.48 20.00 -18.50
N ILE A 288 6.08 20.87 -19.29
CA ILE A 288 6.77 22.08 -18.84
C ILE A 288 5.93 23.29 -19.26
N LEU A 289 5.53 24.10 -18.28
CA LEU A 289 4.92 25.40 -18.52
C LEU A 289 5.95 26.49 -18.17
N PRO A 290 6.45 27.25 -19.14
CA PRO A 290 7.48 28.25 -18.89
C PRO A 290 6.91 29.48 -18.17
N ASN A 291 7.76 30.17 -17.41
CA ASN A 291 7.48 31.51 -16.83
C ASN A 291 6.16 31.62 -16.05
N THR A 292 5.90 30.65 -15.18
CA THR A 292 4.71 30.66 -14.33
C THR A 292 4.83 31.55 -13.10
N HIS A 293 6.06 31.79 -12.64
CA HIS A 293 6.39 32.61 -11.48
C HIS A 293 7.82 33.17 -11.63
N GLU A 294 8.17 34.13 -10.79
CA GLU A 294 9.48 34.77 -10.81
C GLU A 294 10.59 33.76 -10.48
N ALA A 295 11.61 33.68 -11.34
CA ALA A 295 12.70 32.73 -11.20
C ALA A 295 13.74 33.23 -10.18
N ILE A 296 14.15 32.36 -9.25
CA ILE A 296 15.28 32.65 -8.36
C ILE A 296 16.61 32.46 -9.09
N ILE A 297 16.68 31.50 -10.02
CA ILE A 297 17.91 31.11 -10.74
C ILE A 297 17.61 31.01 -12.24
N SER A 298 18.57 31.38 -13.08
CA SER A 298 18.42 31.23 -14.53
C SER A 298 18.42 29.75 -14.95
N ARG A 299 17.76 29.46 -16.07
CA ARG A 299 17.74 28.09 -16.63
C ARG A 299 19.15 27.56 -16.93
N GLU A 300 20.03 28.43 -17.41
CA GLU A 300 21.42 28.12 -17.73
C GLU A 300 22.19 27.61 -16.50
N VAL A 301 22.11 28.34 -15.38
CA VAL A 301 22.77 27.94 -14.12
C VAL A 301 22.22 26.60 -13.62
N PHE A 302 20.91 26.37 -13.74
CA PHE A 302 20.30 25.12 -13.33
C PHE A 302 20.82 23.93 -14.16
N ASP A 303 20.89 24.08 -15.48
CA ASP A 303 21.33 23.04 -16.40
C ASP A 303 22.83 22.73 -16.22
N GLU A 304 23.67 23.74 -15.94
CA GLU A 304 25.07 23.53 -15.58
C GLU A 304 25.24 22.73 -14.28
N VAL A 305 24.48 23.08 -13.24
CA VAL A 305 24.48 22.34 -11.98
C VAL A 305 23.99 20.90 -12.17
N LYS A 306 22.98 20.66 -13.03
CA LYS A 306 22.53 19.31 -13.40
C LYS A 306 23.69 18.52 -14.01
N LYS A 307 24.41 19.09 -14.99
CA LYS A 307 25.60 18.46 -15.62
C LYS A 307 26.72 18.18 -14.61
N ILE A 308 27.02 19.10 -13.69
CA ILE A 308 28.03 18.90 -12.64
C ILE A 308 27.64 17.72 -11.74
N LYS A 309 26.36 17.60 -11.38
CA LYS A 309 25.86 16.52 -10.53
C LYS A 309 25.86 15.17 -11.25
N GLU A 310 25.54 15.13 -12.54
CA GLU A 310 25.61 13.93 -13.37
C GLU A 310 27.06 13.45 -13.52
N LYS A 311 28.01 14.35 -13.81
CA LYS A 311 29.45 14.03 -13.84
C LYS A 311 29.97 13.49 -12.50
N ARG A 312 29.38 13.93 -11.39
CA ARG A 312 29.69 13.46 -10.03
C ARG A 312 28.95 12.22 -9.60
N SER A 313 27.92 11.80 -10.33
CA SER A 313 27.29 10.50 -10.14
C SER A 313 28.21 9.39 -10.67
N PHE A 314 29.40 9.28 -10.09
CA PHE A 314 30.27 8.14 -10.27
C PHE A 314 29.63 6.95 -9.56
N GLY A 315 29.15 5.98 -10.35
CA GLY A 315 28.74 4.65 -9.91
C GLY A 315 27.67 4.67 -8.82
N GLY A 316 26.41 4.44 -9.19
CA GLY A 316 25.36 4.13 -8.22
C GLY A 316 25.89 3.13 -7.19
N TYR A 317 25.61 3.37 -5.92
CA TYR A 317 25.90 2.45 -4.83
C TYR A 317 25.36 1.07 -5.24
N THR A 318 26.24 0.20 -5.74
CA THR A 318 25.90 -1.19 -6.03
C THR A 318 25.74 -1.84 -4.68
N GLY A 319 24.51 -1.83 -4.16
CA GLY A 319 24.15 -2.22 -2.80
C GLY A 319 24.50 -3.65 -2.39
N ASN A 320 25.18 -4.41 -3.24
CA ASN A 320 25.63 -5.76 -2.97
C ASN A 320 27.16 -5.94 -2.90
N LYS A 321 27.99 -4.98 -3.33
CA LYS A 321 29.44 -5.24 -3.47
C LYS A 321 30.29 -5.01 -2.20
N ASN A 322 29.73 -4.40 -1.14
CA ASN A 322 30.47 -4.05 0.08
C ASN A 322 29.64 -4.21 1.37
N ARG A 323 28.80 -5.26 1.46
CA ARG A 323 28.17 -5.61 2.75
C ARG A 323 29.04 -6.66 3.45
N SER A 324 29.53 -6.33 4.64
CA SER A 324 30.16 -7.35 5.51
C SER A 324 29.09 -8.20 6.18
N ILE A 325 29.49 -9.38 6.65
CA ILE A 325 28.68 -10.40 7.31
C ILE A 325 28.04 -9.86 8.60
N PHE A 326 28.65 -8.85 9.24
CA PHE A 326 28.13 -8.20 10.45
C PHE A 326 27.43 -6.87 10.18
N SER A 327 27.13 -6.56 8.90
CA SER A 327 26.26 -5.43 8.53
C SER A 327 24.95 -5.51 9.33
N ASP A 328 24.49 -4.37 9.83
CA ASP A 328 23.22 -4.24 10.58
C ASP A 328 23.19 -4.86 12.01
N LYS A 329 24.29 -5.49 12.47
CA LYS A 329 24.38 -6.11 13.82
C LYS A 329 25.34 -5.41 14.78
N ILE A 330 26.18 -4.49 14.31
CA ILE A 330 27.18 -3.82 15.15
C ILE A 330 26.68 -2.45 15.63
N PHE A 331 26.71 -2.26 16.95
CA PHE A 331 26.27 -1.05 17.64
C PHE A 331 27.41 -0.45 18.47
N CYS A 332 27.43 0.87 18.56
CA CYS A 332 28.36 1.58 19.41
C CYS A 332 27.80 1.67 20.84
N LYS A 333 28.57 1.21 21.85
CA LYS A 333 28.20 1.25 23.29
C LYS A 333 27.83 2.67 23.75
N GLU A 334 28.56 3.68 23.27
CA GLU A 334 28.43 5.06 23.78
C GLU A 334 27.26 5.86 23.21
N CYS A 335 26.84 5.57 21.97
CA CYS A 335 25.77 6.34 21.32
C CYS A 335 24.55 5.49 20.93
N GLY A 336 24.62 4.17 21.13
CA GLY A 336 23.55 3.23 20.78
C GLY A 336 23.24 3.09 19.29
N ARG A 337 23.96 3.82 18.41
CA ARG A 337 23.72 3.80 16.96
C ARG A 337 24.50 2.69 16.27
N HIS A 338 23.97 2.30 15.11
CA HIS A 338 24.60 1.36 14.20
C HIS A 338 25.95 1.89 13.65
N MET A 339 26.95 1.03 13.57
CA MET A 339 28.28 1.36 13.05
C MET A 339 28.37 1.15 11.54
N SER A 340 28.93 2.13 10.82
CA SER A 340 29.08 2.06 9.37
C SER A 340 30.27 1.19 8.97
N PHE A 341 30.07 0.33 7.97
CA PHE A 341 31.13 -0.48 7.38
C PHE A 341 31.96 0.32 6.37
N ARG A 342 33.28 0.12 6.39
CA ARG A 342 34.23 0.63 5.40
C ARG A 342 35.22 -0.45 4.99
N SER A 343 35.37 -0.63 3.69
CA SER A 343 36.44 -1.40 3.06
C SER A 343 37.42 -0.45 2.37
N ASP A 344 38.63 -0.37 2.89
CA ASP A 344 39.72 0.41 2.29
C ASP A 344 40.72 -0.54 1.62
N ILE A 345 41.15 -0.19 0.41
CA ILE A 345 42.19 -0.92 -0.33
C ILE A 345 43.45 -0.05 -0.35
N ARG A 346 44.56 -0.56 0.18
CA ARG A 346 45.86 0.13 0.14
C ARG A 346 46.89 -0.75 -0.57
N GLN A 347 47.56 -0.18 -1.56
CA GLN A 347 48.74 -0.77 -2.19
C GLN A 347 49.98 -0.06 -1.65
N LYS A 348 51.00 -0.83 -1.24
CA LYS A 348 52.26 -0.25 -0.77
C LYS A 348 53.04 0.23 -2.01
N LYS A 349 53.61 1.44 -1.98
CA LYS A 349 54.52 1.89 -3.06
C LYS A 349 55.65 0.85 -3.19
N ASN A 350 55.84 0.34 -4.40
CA ASN A 350 56.81 -0.71 -4.78
C ASN A 350 56.50 -2.15 -4.31
N SER A 351 55.23 -2.52 -4.12
CA SER A 351 54.85 -3.94 -4.10
C SER A 351 53.51 -4.23 -4.78
N ASP A 352 53.38 -5.40 -5.41
CA ASP A 352 52.11 -5.91 -5.95
C ASP A 352 51.13 -6.39 -4.87
N LYS A 353 51.50 -6.25 -3.58
CA LYS A 353 50.65 -6.67 -2.47
C LYS A 353 49.57 -5.61 -2.19
N ILE A 354 48.34 -5.97 -2.50
CA ILE A 354 47.13 -5.21 -2.20
C ILE A 354 46.61 -5.61 -0.82
N TYR A 355 46.58 -4.68 0.13
CA TYR A 355 46.00 -4.90 1.46
C TYR A 355 44.56 -4.38 1.49
N LYS A 356 43.61 -5.28 1.79
CA LYS A 356 42.21 -4.94 2.04
C LYS A 356 41.96 -4.84 3.54
N TYR A 357 41.58 -3.66 4.02
CA TYR A 357 41.20 -3.40 5.41
C TYR A 357 39.70 -3.25 5.50
N LYS A 358 39.06 -4.08 6.33
CA LYS A 358 37.64 -4.02 6.60
C LYS A 358 37.43 -3.57 8.04
N SER A 359 36.68 -2.49 8.23
CA SER A 359 36.52 -1.82 9.52
C SER A 359 35.13 -1.24 9.71
N TYR A 360 34.74 -1.08 10.98
CA TYR A 360 33.48 -0.48 11.39
C TYR A 360 33.74 0.77 12.20
N TYR A 361 33.03 1.86 11.90
CA TYR A 361 33.24 3.15 12.56
C TYR A 361 31.92 3.83 12.91
N CYS A 362 31.92 4.57 14.02
CA CYS A 362 30.80 5.42 14.40
C CYS A 362 30.88 6.79 13.71
N ASN A 363 29.82 7.20 13.01
CA ASN A 363 29.75 8.49 12.31
C ASN A 363 29.55 9.69 13.25
N LEU A 364 28.97 9.49 14.43
CA LEU A 364 28.65 10.57 15.37
C LEU A 364 29.79 10.87 16.34
N CYS A 365 30.47 9.84 16.86
CA CYS A 365 31.52 9.99 17.88
C CYS A 365 32.85 10.52 17.32
N LYS A 366 32.88 11.05 16.09
CA LYS A 366 34.07 11.75 15.55
C LYS A 366 34.37 13.07 16.25
N ALA A 367 33.41 13.62 16.99
CA ALA A 367 33.54 14.92 17.65
C ALA A 367 34.49 14.91 18.87
N GLU A 368 34.75 13.75 19.48
CA GLU A 368 35.56 13.65 20.70
C GLU A 368 36.81 12.79 20.46
N LYS A 369 37.92 13.40 20.02
CA LYS A 369 39.35 13.01 20.00
C LYS A 369 39.83 11.54 19.80
N LYS A 370 39.02 10.49 19.89
CA LYS A 370 39.32 9.09 19.50
C LYS A 370 38.08 8.46 18.85
N PRO A 371 38.10 8.21 17.53
CA PRO A 371 36.97 7.58 16.85
C PRO A 371 36.83 6.13 17.31
N ASN A 372 35.61 5.70 17.69
CA ASN A 372 35.31 4.29 17.90
C ASN A 372 35.41 3.57 16.54
N ASN A 373 36.44 2.73 16.40
CA ASN A 373 36.76 1.99 15.19
C ASN A 373 37.24 0.58 15.58
N ILE A 374 36.67 -0.43 14.93
CA ILE A 374 37.01 -1.83 15.12
C ILE A 374 37.28 -2.51 13.79
N LYS A 375 38.30 -3.37 13.74
CA LYS A 375 38.59 -4.17 12.54
C LYS A 375 37.72 -5.41 12.54
N GLU A 376 37.27 -5.82 11.36
CA GLU A 376 36.45 -7.04 11.22
C GLU A 376 37.20 -8.30 11.67
N LYS A 377 38.54 -8.32 11.54
CA LYS A 377 39.37 -9.45 11.99
C LYS A 377 39.24 -9.72 13.49
N ASP A 378 39.22 -8.67 14.30
CA ASP A 378 39.17 -8.77 15.77
C ASP A 378 37.83 -9.41 16.21
N ILE A 379 36.75 -9.10 15.48
CA ILE A 379 35.43 -9.71 15.70
C ILE A 379 35.42 -11.19 15.26
N ILE A 380 36.04 -11.50 14.11
CA ILE A 380 36.11 -12.88 13.61
C ILE A 380 36.93 -13.78 14.54
N GLU A 381 38.03 -13.28 15.11
CA GLU A 381 38.86 -14.04 16.05
C GLU A 381 38.10 -14.44 17.32
N LEU A 382 37.23 -13.55 17.84
CA LEU A 382 36.38 -13.84 18.99
C LEU A 382 35.26 -14.85 18.69
N ILE A 383 34.78 -14.89 17.44
CA ILE A 383 33.68 -15.78 17.03
C ILE A 383 34.21 -17.17 16.60
N LYS A 384 35.47 -17.26 16.16
CA LYS A 384 36.10 -18.50 15.68
C LYS A 384 36.01 -19.71 16.63
N PRO A 385 36.21 -19.58 17.97
CA PRO A 385 36.01 -20.72 18.87
C PRO A 385 34.55 -21.16 18.93
N LYS A 386 33.60 -20.22 19.01
CA LYS A 386 32.16 -20.51 19.07
C LYS A 386 31.61 -21.18 17.80
N LEU A 387 32.21 -20.91 16.64
CA LEU A 387 31.88 -21.61 15.39
C LEU A 387 32.24 -23.10 15.40
N LYS A 388 33.31 -23.49 16.11
CA LYS A 388 33.72 -24.90 16.20
C LYS A 388 32.68 -25.71 16.97
N ASP A 389 32.18 -25.15 18.06
CA ASP A 389 31.14 -25.77 18.88
C ASP A 389 29.81 -25.90 18.09
N PHE A 390 29.47 -24.86 17.33
CA PHE A 390 28.29 -24.89 16.43
C PHE A 390 28.39 -25.94 15.33
N LYS A 391 29.59 -26.15 14.75
CA LYS A 391 29.80 -27.15 13.71
C LYS A 391 29.57 -28.58 14.24
N ILE A 392 29.98 -28.87 15.48
CA ILE A 392 29.83 -30.17 16.13
C ILE A 392 28.35 -30.48 16.42
N GLN A 393 27.60 -29.49 16.91
CA GLN A 393 26.18 -29.65 17.22
C GLN A 393 25.34 -29.92 15.97
N ASN A 394 25.63 -29.25 14.85
CA ASN A 394 24.89 -29.46 13.60
C ASN A 394 25.16 -30.82 12.96
N THR A 395 26.39 -31.32 12.99
CA THR A 395 26.69 -32.67 12.48
C THR A 395 25.95 -33.77 13.24
N LEU A 396 25.80 -33.63 14.56
CA LEU A 396 25.06 -34.60 15.39
C LEU A 396 23.54 -34.54 15.16
N ASN A 397 23.02 -33.36 14.84
CA ASN A 397 21.60 -33.19 14.51
C ASN A 397 21.25 -33.69 13.10
N GLU A 398 22.16 -33.54 12.12
CA GLU A 398 21.98 -34.09 10.77
C GLU A 398 21.88 -35.62 10.77
N GLU A 399 22.74 -36.31 11.53
CA GLU A 399 22.70 -37.78 11.65
C GLU A 399 21.35 -38.27 12.20
N LYS A 400 20.83 -37.62 13.26
CA LYS A 400 19.51 -37.94 13.82
C LYS A 400 18.36 -37.66 12.85
N VAL A 401 18.42 -36.55 12.10
CA VAL A 401 17.34 -36.20 11.14
C VAL A 401 17.31 -37.15 9.94
N ILE A 402 18.47 -37.63 9.47
CA ILE A 402 18.56 -38.61 8.38
C ILE A 402 17.98 -39.96 8.82
N GLU A 403 18.31 -40.41 10.03
CA GLU A 403 17.81 -41.67 10.58
C GLU A 403 16.27 -41.66 10.74
N HIS A 404 15.71 -40.56 11.28
CA HIS A 404 14.25 -40.41 11.43
C HIS A 404 13.51 -40.29 10.08
N LYS A 405 14.13 -39.71 9.04
CA LYS A 405 13.53 -39.64 7.68
C LYS A 405 13.40 -41.03 7.05
N ASN A 406 14.43 -41.85 7.16
CA ASN A 406 14.45 -43.20 6.57
C ASN A 406 13.36 -44.09 7.21
N VAL A 407 13.23 -44.07 8.53
CA VAL A 407 12.20 -44.85 9.26
C VAL A 407 10.78 -44.42 8.87
N LYS A 408 10.54 -43.11 8.68
CA LYS A 408 9.23 -42.61 8.26
C LYS A 408 8.84 -43.06 6.86
N GLU A 409 9.79 -43.10 5.92
CA GLU A 409 9.54 -43.56 4.56
C GLU A 409 9.21 -45.05 4.49
N GLU A 410 9.82 -45.88 5.34
CA GLU A 410 9.50 -47.31 5.45
C GLU A 410 8.07 -47.54 5.97
N ILE A 411 7.67 -46.85 7.04
CA ILE A 411 6.31 -46.96 7.61
C ILE A 411 5.24 -46.54 6.59
N LEU A 412 5.49 -45.49 5.80
CA LEU A 412 4.56 -45.05 4.75
C LEU A 412 4.41 -46.08 3.62
N LYS A 413 5.49 -46.77 3.25
CA LYS A 413 5.44 -47.86 2.26
C LYS A 413 4.61 -49.04 2.78
N GLU A 414 4.77 -49.41 4.06
CA GLU A 414 3.98 -50.48 4.69
C GLU A 414 2.48 -50.13 4.74
N ILE A 415 2.12 -48.90 5.12
CA ILE A 415 0.71 -48.45 5.12
C ILE A 415 0.12 -48.52 3.70
N SER A 416 0.89 -48.17 2.66
CA SER A 416 0.45 -48.28 1.28
C SER A 416 0.15 -49.74 0.89
N ILE A 417 0.99 -50.69 1.29
CA ILE A 417 0.80 -52.12 1.02
C ILE A 417 -0.46 -52.63 1.73
N LEU A 418 -0.70 -52.23 2.98
CA LEU A 418 -1.90 -52.62 3.72
C LEU A 418 -3.19 -52.08 3.06
N ASN A 419 -3.18 -50.86 2.52
CA ASN A 419 -4.31 -50.32 1.78
C ASN A 419 -4.60 -51.11 0.49
N SER A 420 -3.55 -51.51 -0.23
CA SER A 420 -3.67 -52.39 -1.40
C SER A 420 -4.29 -53.74 -1.02
N ASN A 421 -3.87 -54.32 0.10
CA ASN A 421 -4.41 -55.58 0.60
C ASN A 421 -5.89 -55.46 1.00
N LEU A 422 -6.30 -54.36 1.63
CA LEU A 422 -7.73 -54.08 1.91
C LEU A 422 -8.56 -54.03 0.63
N GLN A 423 -8.02 -53.46 -0.45
CA GLN A 423 -8.69 -53.39 -1.73
C GLN A 423 -8.83 -54.77 -2.38
N ILE A 424 -7.76 -55.58 -2.35
CA ILE A 424 -7.78 -56.97 -2.86
C ILE A 424 -8.81 -57.83 -2.11
N ILE A 425 -8.86 -57.72 -0.78
CA ILE A 425 -9.80 -58.49 0.04
C ILE A 425 -11.25 -58.05 -0.24
N TYR A 426 -11.49 -56.76 -0.47
CA TYR A 426 -12.80 -56.26 -0.89
C TYR A 426 -13.22 -56.77 -2.28
N GLU A 427 -12.29 -56.81 -3.24
CA GLU A 427 -12.54 -57.37 -4.57
C GLU A 427 -12.85 -58.87 -4.52
N ASN A 428 -12.12 -59.63 -3.69
CA ASN A 428 -12.35 -61.07 -3.49
C ASN A 428 -13.72 -61.34 -2.85
N TYR A 429 -14.16 -60.51 -1.90
CA TYR A 429 -15.50 -60.57 -1.33
C TYR A 429 -16.57 -60.26 -2.39
N LYS A 430 -16.37 -59.20 -3.20
CA LYS A 430 -17.31 -58.81 -4.27
C LYS A 430 -17.45 -59.90 -5.35
N ARG A 431 -16.39 -60.65 -5.61
CA ARG A 431 -16.38 -61.82 -6.51
C ARG A 431 -16.98 -63.10 -5.88
N LYS A 432 -17.42 -63.06 -4.62
CA LYS A 432 -17.93 -64.19 -3.82
C LYS A 432 -16.92 -65.30 -3.54
N ASN A 433 -15.62 -65.00 -3.62
CA ASN A 433 -14.57 -65.99 -3.35
C ASN A 433 -14.34 -66.23 -1.84
N ILE A 434 -14.82 -65.32 -0.99
CA ILE A 434 -14.63 -65.35 0.47
C ILE A 434 -15.97 -65.09 1.16
N SER A 435 -16.22 -65.76 2.29
CA SER A 435 -17.43 -65.57 3.09
C SER A 435 -17.44 -64.19 3.76
N LYS A 436 -18.63 -63.71 4.16
CA LYS A 436 -18.76 -62.40 4.82
C LYS A 436 -18.02 -62.34 6.16
N ASP A 437 -17.98 -63.45 6.89
CA ASP A 437 -17.32 -63.51 8.20
C ASP A 437 -15.80 -63.54 8.08
N ASP A 438 -15.27 -64.23 7.07
CA ASP A 438 -13.83 -64.27 6.81
C ASP A 438 -13.32 -62.92 6.30
N TYR A 439 -14.09 -62.25 5.44
CA TYR A 439 -13.83 -60.87 5.01
C TYR A 439 -13.75 -59.90 6.20
N LEU A 440 -14.67 -60.00 7.16
CA LEU A 440 -14.69 -59.12 8.33
C LEU A 440 -13.48 -59.35 9.26
N LYS A 441 -13.04 -60.60 9.45
CA LYS A 441 -11.86 -60.93 10.26
C LYS A 441 -10.55 -60.46 9.64
N GLU A 442 -10.36 -60.68 8.33
CA GLU A 442 -9.15 -60.21 7.65
C GLU A 442 -9.11 -58.69 7.56
N LYS A 443 -10.26 -58.05 7.33
CA LYS A 443 -10.38 -56.59 7.33
C LYS A 443 -10.02 -56.00 8.69
N SER A 444 -10.55 -56.55 9.79
CA SER A 444 -10.24 -56.04 11.13
C SER A 444 -8.76 -56.18 11.44
N PHE A 445 -8.15 -57.32 11.13
CA PHE A 445 -6.71 -57.55 11.36
C PHE A 445 -5.82 -56.56 10.60
N ILE A 446 -6.14 -56.24 9.34
CA ILE A 446 -5.38 -55.27 8.55
C ILE A 446 -5.63 -53.84 9.05
N GLN A 447 -6.86 -53.52 9.47
CA GLN A 447 -7.17 -52.23 10.08
C GLN A 447 -6.43 -52.02 11.40
N ASP A 448 -6.35 -53.03 12.26
CA ASP A 448 -5.63 -52.95 13.54
C ASP A 448 -4.13 -52.71 13.33
N LYS A 449 -3.51 -53.43 12.36
CA LYS A 449 -2.11 -53.19 11.97
C LYS A 449 -1.88 -51.79 11.42
N LYS A 450 -2.84 -51.27 10.64
CA LYS A 450 -2.76 -49.91 10.11
C LYS A 450 -2.83 -48.87 11.22
N ILE A 451 -3.74 -49.03 12.18
CA ILE A 451 -3.86 -48.13 13.34
C ILE A 451 -2.57 -48.11 14.15
N LEU A 452 -1.93 -49.26 14.36
CA LEU A 452 -0.65 -49.34 15.07
C LEU A 452 0.51 -48.65 14.34
N LEU A 453 0.53 -48.69 13.01
CA LEU A 453 1.55 -47.98 12.21
C LEU A 453 1.28 -46.47 12.14
N GLU A 454 0.00 -46.08 12.10
CA GLU A 454 -0.41 -44.68 12.13
C GLU A 454 -0.09 -44.03 13.49
N SER A 455 -0.27 -44.74 14.61
CA SER A 455 0.10 -44.23 15.94
C SER A 455 1.61 -44.02 16.08
N LYS A 456 2.43 -44.97 15.61
CA LYS A 456 3.89 -44.81 15.54
C LYS A 456 4.32 -43.63 14.68
N LEU A 457 3.57 -43.33 13.61
CA LEU A 457 3.85 -42.20 12.73
C LEU A 457 3.45 -40.86 13.37
N GLU A 458 2.46 -40.84 14.27
CA GLU A 458 2.11 -39.66 15.08
C GLU A 458 3.14 -39.38 16.17
N GLU A 459 3.65 -40.41 16.85
CA GLU A 459 4.77 -40.28 17.81
C GLU A 459 6.03 -39.69 17.14
N LEU A 460 6.37 -40.14 15.94
CA LEU A 460 7.50 -39.59 15.17
C LEU A 460 7.28 -38.14 14.67
N LYS A 461 6.01 -37.68 14.62
CA LYS A 461 5.67 -36.31 14.22
C LYS A 461 5.75 -35.34 15.39
N SER A 462 5.36 -35.75 16.60
CA SER A 462 5.42 -34.89 17.79
C SER A 462 6.86 -34.56 18.18
N GLU A 463 7.81 -35.48 17.99
CA GLU A 463 9.24 -35.23 18.20
C GLU A 463 9.86 -34.25 17.18
N ASN A 464 9.27 -34.10 15.98
CA ASN A 464 9.78 -33.25 14.90
C ASN A 464 9.32 -31.78 14.97
N ILE A 465 8.48 -31.39 15.92
CA ILE A 465 7.94 -30.03 15.98
C ILE A 465 8.95 -29.04 16.60
N ASP A 466 9.94 -29.50 17.38
CA ASP A 466 10.99 -28.64 17.95
C ASP A 466 12.17 -28.34 16.99
N SER A 467 12.29 -29.03 15.85
CA SER A 467 13.44 -28.92 14.93
C SER A 467 13.15 -28.15 13.63
N LYS A 468 11.94 -27.59 13.44
CA LYS A 468 11.50 -26.99 12.17
C LYS A 468 12.02 -25.58 11.84
N LYS A 469 13.03 -25.07 12.55
CA LYS A 469 13.71 -23.82 12.19
C LYS A 469 15.19 -24.05 11.95
N GLU A 470 15.57 -24.81 10.94
CA GLU A 470 16.85 -24.55 10.30
C GLU A 470 16.89 -25.07 8.85
N THR A 471 17.18 -24.12 7.97
CA THR A 471 17.25 -24.21 6.52
C THR A 471 18.37 -25.11 6.04
N ASP A 472 18.16 -25.76 4.88
CA ASP A 472 19.16 -26.48 4.09
C ASP A 472 20.55 -25.82 4.10
N ILE A 473 21.50 -26.39 4.86
CA ILE A 473 22.91 -26.03 4.79
C ILE A 473 23.60 -27.04 3.88
N VAL A 474 23.50 -26.79 2.57
CA VAL A 474 24.37 -27.40 1.57
C VAL A 474 25.81 -26.95 1.88
N ILE A 475 26.70 -27.89 2.19
CA ILE A 475 28.18 -27.81 2.23
C ILE A 475 28.69 -26.36 2.05
N LEU A 476 28.75 -25.59 3.14
CA LEU A 476 29.22 -24.21 3.12
C LEU A 476 30.70 -24.15 3.50
N ASP A 477 31.49 -23.40 2.72
CA ASP A 477 32.84 -22.94 3.08
C ASP A 477 32.83 -22.26 4.48
N GLU A 478 34.00 -22.12 5.15
CA GLU A 478 34.10 -21.46 6.47
C GLU A 478 33.41 -20.08 6.52
N GLU A 479 33.43 -19.33 5.41
CA GLU A 479 32.72 -18.04 5.27
C GLU A 479 31.19 -18.18 5.21
N GLY A 480 30.68 -19.27 4.65
CA GLY A 480 29.25 -19.57 4.61
C GLY A 480 28.73 -20.01 5.98
N LEU A 481 29.50 -20.82 6.71
CA LEU A 481 29.16 -21.24 8.08
C LEU A 481 29.12 -20.03 9.03
N LEU A 482 30.07 -19.09 8.88
CA LEU A 482 30.07 -17.81 9.59
C LEU A 482 28.80 -16.99 9.32
N LYS A 483 28.35 -16.92 8.05
CA LYS A 483 27.12 -16.20 7.69
C LYS A 483 25.87 -16.79 8.33
N VAL A 484 25.78 -18.12 8.38
CA VAL A 484 24.64 -18.81 9.00
C VAL A 484 24.64 -18.53 10.50
N TYR A 485 25.77 -18.75 11.18
CA TYR A 485 25.94 -18.50 12.61
C TYR A 485 25.57 -17.07 13.01
N VAL A 486 26.07 -16.07 12.26
CA VAL A 486 25.78 -14.65 12.52
C VAL A 486 24.30 -14.33 12.33
N LYS A 487 23.60 -15.02 11.43
CA LYS A 487 22.18 -14.80 11.14
C LYS A 487 21.26 -15.49 12.15
N SER A 488 21.58 -16.72 12.54
CA SER A 488 20.78 -17.53 13.46
C SER A 488 20.96 -17.06 14.90
N LEU A 489 22.19 -17.04 15.41
CA LEU A 489 22.49 -16.95 16.85
C LEU A 489 22.82 -15.55 17.34
N ILE A 490 23.45 -14.70 16.54
CA ILE A 490 23.85 -13.36 17.01
C ILE A 490 22.67 -12.38 16.86
N ASP A 491 22.26 -11.71 17.93
CA ASP A 491 21.31 -10.60 17.86
C ASP A 491 22.05 -9.27 17.61
N LYS A 492 22.99 -8.90 18.50
CA LYS A 492 23.71 -7.62 18.47
C LYS A 492 25.16 -7.78 18.92
N ILE A 493 26.04 -6.98 18.35
CA ILE A 493 27.45 -6.87 18.74
C ILE A 493 27.66 -5.43 19.21
N ILE A 494 28.01 -5.23 20.48
CA ILE A 494 28.22 -3.93 21.10
C ILE A 494 29.72 -3.69 21.21
N VAL A 495 30.18 -2.53 20.71
CA VAL A 495 31.59 -2.17 20.67
C VAL A 495 31.83 -0.87 21.46
N SER A 496 32.72 -0.93 22.45
CA SER A 496 33.12 0.22 23.26
C SER A 496 34.28 1.01 22.63
N ARG A 497 34.55 2.23 23.13
CA ARG A 497 35.74 3.01 22.74
C ARG A 497 37.05 2.40 23.27
N SER A 498 37.01 1.59 24.32
CA SER A 498 38.18 0.89 24.90
C SER A 498 38.60 -0.34 24.08
N GLY A 499 37.79 -0.77 23.10
CA GLY A 499 38.01 -1.98 22.32
C GLY A 499 37.36 -3.22 22.92
N GLU A 500 36.50 -3.07 23.93
CA GLU A 500 35.67 -4.16 24.44
C GLU A 500 34.57 -4.49 23.43
N ILE A 501 34.40 -5.79 23.20
CA ILE A 501 33.42 -6.35 22.25
C ILE A 501 32.52 -7.27 23.05
N GLU A 502 31.24 -6.94 23.08
CA GLU A 502 30.20 -7.73 23.73
C GLU A 502 29.28 -8.31 22.66
N ILE A 503 29.17 -9.64 22.60
CA ILE A 503 28.34 -10.35 21.63
C ILE A 503 27.08 -10.82 22.36
N VAL A 504 25.95 -10.26 21.98
CA VAL A 504 24.63 -10.64 22.49
C VAL A 504 24.04 -11.68 21.54
N GLU A 505 23.91 -12.90 22.02
CA GLU A 505 23.26 -14.03 21.33
C GLU A 505 21.74 -14.01 21.60
N LYS A 506 20.96 -14.64 20.73
CA LYS A 506 19.50 -14.68 20.78
C LYS A 506 18.93 -15.66 21.79
#